data_AF-A0A2P5B369-F1
#
_entry.id   AF-A0A2P5B369-F1
#
_cell.length_a   1.000
_cell.length_b   1.000
_cell.length_c   1.000
_cell.angle_alpha   90.00
_cell.angle_beta   90.00
_cell.angle_gamma   90.00
#
_symmetry.space_group_name_H-M   'P 1'
#
loop_
_entity.id
_entity.type
_entity.pdbx_description
1 polymer ?
#
loop_
_entity_poly.entity_id
_entity_poly.type
_entity_poly.pdbx_seq_one_letter_code
_entity_poly.pdbx_strand_id
1 'polypeptide(L)'
;MMLSTSFTICICFLVSLSAIFSSTRSWIVDSGAPRHICSNANAFVSWKPLTHATVTLPNHTPISVSLFGDVKLSPLLILKDVLHVPKFRFNLISVSALTVASHLVVSFLHDSLIIQDLHNKTMIGRGNKVDDLYILDADSVTRSHGSCPVYPLISVNKVSAIV
;
A
#
# COMPACT_ATOMS: atom_id res chain seq x y z
N MET A 1 -0.35 26.70 23.01
CA MET A 1 0.87 26.32 22.28
C MET A 1 0.55 25.16 21.36
N MET A 2 0.17 25.47 20.12
CA MET A 2 -0.02 24.45 19.07
C MET A 2 1.34 24.25 18.41
N LEU A 3 1.92 23.06 18.54
CA LEU A 3 3.09 22.68 17.76
C LEU A 3 2.61 22.36 16.34
N SER A 4 2.66 23.38 15.49
CA SER A 4 2.66 23.22 14.04
C SER A 4 4.00 22.60 13.66
N THR A 5 4.05 21.28 13.50
CA THR A 5 5.10 20.64 12.71
C THR A 5 4.59 20.54 11.28
N SER A 6 4.67 21.66 10.56
CA SER A 6 4.58 21.66 9.11
C SER A 6 5.84 20.98 8.58
N PHE A 7 5.77 19.65 8.40
CA PHE A 7 6.78 18.97 7.61
C PHE A 7 6.53 19.33 6.17
N THR A 8 7.40 20.17 5.63
CA THR A 8 7.64 20.29 4.20
C THR A 8 8.19 18.94 3.71
N ILE A 9 7.32 17.92 3.59
CA ILE A 9 7.57 16.70 2.80
C ILE A 9 7.37 17.06 1.31
N CYS A 10 7.97 18.18 0.91
CA CYS A 10 7.67 18.89 -0.31
C CYS A 10 8.80 18.66 -1.30
N ILE A 11 8.46 18.01 -2.42
CA ILE A 11 9.17 18.01 -3.70
C ILE A 11 10.43 17.14 -3.79
N CYS A 12 11.41 17.20 -2.87
CA CYS A 12 12.66 16.45 -3.02
C CYS A 12 12.48 14.91 -2.91
N PHE A 13 11.60 14.45 -2.02
CA PHE A 13 11.28 13.02 -1.88
C PHE A 13 10.54 12.45 -3.10
N LEU A 14 9.70 13.24 -3.77
CA LEU A 14 8.89 12.76 -4.90
C LEU A 14 9.70 12.54 -6.19
N VAL A 15 10.79 13.30 -6.38
CA VAL A 15 11.65 13.19 -7.57
C VAL A 15 12.48 11.90 -7.53
N SER A 16 13.12 11.58 -6.41
CA SER A 16 13.87 10.31 -6.25
C SER A 16 12.97 9.07 -6.27
N LEU A 17 11.74 9.17 -5.77
CA LEU A 17 10.78 8.07 -5.77
C LEU A 17 10.31 7.68 -7.19
N SER A 18 10.24 8.65 -8.11
CA SER A 18 9.77 8.41 -9.49
C SER A 18 10.69 7.49 -10.31
N ALA A 19 12.01 7.49 -10.04
CA ALA A 19 12.96 6.60 -10.70
C ALA A 19 12.94 5.18 -10.12
N ILE A 20 12.56 5.02 -8.85
CA ILE A 20 12.49 3.73 -8.13
C ILE A 20 11.15 3.04 -8.41
N PHE A 21 10.06 3.80 -8.54
CA PHE A 21 8.70 3.32 -8.81
C PHE A 21 8.37 3.29 -10.31
N SER A 22 9.34 2.87 -11.13
CA SER A 22 9.13 2.73 -12.59
C SER A 22 8.17 1.59 -12.95
N SER A 23 7.74 0.76 -11.99
CA SER A 23 6.84 -0.37 -12.22
C SER A 23 5.43 -0.06 -11.69
N THR A 24 4.43 -0.31 -12.54
CA THR A 24 3.00 -0.31 -12.15
C THR A 24 2.67 -1.37 -11.08
N ARG A 25 3.65 -2.22 -10.73
CA ARG A 25 3.54 -3.34 -9.78
C ARG A 25 4.15 -3.06 -8.41
N SER A 26 4.73 -1.88 -8.20
CA SER A 26 5.24 -1.46 -6.89
C SER A 26 4.12 -0.83 -6.06
N TRP A 27 3.99 -1.27 -4.81
CA TRP A 27 2.97 -0.82 -3.87
C TRP A 27 3.60 -0.31 -2.58
N ILE A 28 3.31 0.93 -2.21
CA ILE A 28 3.69 1.50 -0.93
C ILE A 28 2.72 0.95 0.12
N VAL A 29 3.24 0.37 1.20
CA VAL A 29 2.42 -0.08 2.32
C VAL A 29 2.33 1.04 3.35
N ASP A 30 1.12 1.56 3.56
CA ASP A 30 0.87 2.77 4.35
C ASP A 30 -0.21 2.51 5.41
N SER A 31 0.15 2.67 6.68
CA SER A 31 -0.79 2.61 7.81
C SER A 31 -1.61 3.89 7.99
N GLY A 32 -1.19 5.01 7.39
CA GLY A 32 -1.93 6.27 7.39
C GLY A 32 -3.02 6.37 6.32
N ALA A 33 -2.97 5.52 5.29
CA ALA A 33 -3.99 5.49 4.25
C ALA A 33 -5.27 4.79 4.75
N PRO A 34 -6.46 5.38 4.58
CA PRO A 34 -7.73 4.75 4.96
C PRO A 34 -8.25 3.74 3.91
N ARG A 35 -7.74 3.81 2.67
CA ARG A 35 -8.19 3.03 1.52
C ARG A 35 -7.01 2.66 0.65
N HIS A 36 -7.11 1.53 -0.05
CA HIS A 36 -6.16 1.19 -1.11
C HIS A 36 -6.33 2.15 -2.30
N ILE A 37 -5.22 2.51 -2.94
CA ILE A 37 -5.21 3.38 -4.14
C ILE A 37 -4.42 2.70 -5.24
N CYS A 38 -4.94 2.70 -6.46
CA CYS A 38 -4.23 2.25 -7.65
C CYS A 38 -4.32 3.28 -8.76
N SER A 39 -3.19 3.53 -9.41
CA SER A 39 -3.08 4.46 -10.54
C SER A 39 -3.43 3.81 -11.89
N ASN A 40 -3.37 2.48 -11.97
CA ASN A 40 -3.47 1.72 -13.21
C ASN A 40 -4.79 0.93 -13.28
N ALA A 41 -5.69 1.37 -14.16
CA ALA A 41 -6.97 0.68 -14.41
C ALA A 41 -6.81 -0.80 -14.83
N ASN A 42 -5.71 -1.15 -15.51
CA ASN A 42 -5.49 -2.51 -16.00
C ASN A 42 -5.10 -3.50 -14.87
N ALA A 43 -4.83 -3.01 -13.66
CA ALA A 43 -4.54 -3.87 -12.51
C ALA A 43 -5.81 -4.49 -11.88
N PHE A 44 -6.98 -3.95 -12.21
CA PHE A 44 -8.24 -4.37 -11.63
C PHE A 44 -8.74 -5.67 -12.26
N VAL A 45 -9.09 -6.65 -11.43
CA VAL A 45 -9.71 -7.91 -11.85
C VAL A 45 -11.23 -7.86 -11.77
N SER A 46 -11.77 -6.91 -11.00
CA SER A 46 -13.17 -6.57 -10.94
C SER A 46 -13.29 -5.07 -10.67
N TRP A 47 -14.36 -4.43 -11.13
CA TRP A 47 -14.58 -3.01 -10.86
C TRP A 47 -16.07 -2.64 -10.90
N LYS A 48 -16.38 -1.55 -10.21
CA LYS A 48 -17.67 -0.88 -10.19
C LYS A 48 -17.45 0.62 -10.37
N PRO A 49 -18.30 1.29 -11.18
CA PRO A 49 -18.19 2.74 -11.36
C PRO A 49 -18.55 3.47 -10.07
N LEU A 50 -17.94 4.64 -9.87
CA LEU A 50 -18.31 5.60 -8.85
C LEU A 50 -18.79 6.88 -9.53
N THR A 51 -19.90 7.41 -9.06
CA THR A 51 -20.39 8.72 -9.46
C THR A 51 -20.09 9.73 -8.35
N HIS A 52 -19.55 10.90 -8.75
CA HIS A 52 -19.29 12.03 -7.86
C HIS A 52 -18.39 11.74 -6.64
N ALA A 53 -17.51 10.73 -6.73
CA ALA A 53 -16.53 10.45 -5.68
C ALA A 53 -15.24 11.26 -5.88
N THR A 54 -14.66 11.74 -4.78
CA THR A 54 -13.36 12.42 -4.78
C THR A 54 -12.49 11.91 -3.64
N VAL A 55 -11.17 11.99 -3.84
CA VAL A 55 -10.16 11.85 -2.79
C VAL A 55 -9.39 13.15 -2.67
N THR A 56 -9.10 13.56 -1.45
CA THR A 56 -8.28 14.74 -1.20
C THR A 56 -6.84 14.30 -1.02
N LEU A 57 -5.94 14.84 -1.84
CA LEU A 57 -4.51 14.61 -1.71
C LEU A 57 -3.91 15.38 -0.52
N PRO A 58 -2.69 15.03 -0.08
CA PRO A 58 -1.99 15.77 0.99
C PRO A 58 -1.79 17.26 0.69
N ASN A 59 -1.66 17.63 -0.59
CA ASN A 59 -1.60 19.02 -1.03
C ASN A 59 -2.98 19.71 -1.10
N HIS A 60 -3.99 19.13 -0.45
CA HIS A 60 -5.40 19.55 -0.45
C HIS A 60 -6.09 19.59 -1.82
N THR A 61 -5.46 19.03 -2.86
CA THR A 61 -6.09 18.97 -4.19
C THR A 61 -7.13 17.85 -4.22
N PRO A 62 -8.40 18.15 -4.53
CA PRO A 62 -9.40 17.13 -4.75
C PRO A 62 -9.19 16.46 -6.11
N ILE A 63 -9.25 15.14 -6.14
CA ILE A 63 -9.14 14.33 -7.36
C ILE A 63 -10.35 13.44 -7.49
N SER A 64 -10.98 13.48 -8.66
CA SER A 64 -12.10 12.61 -9.00
C SER A 64 -11.68 11.14 -9.03
N VAL A 65 -12.47 10.29 -8.38
CA VAL A 65 -12.36 8.83 -8.46
C VAL A 65 -13.50 8.32 -9.32
N SER A 66 -13.18 7.60 -10.39
CA SER A 66 -14.18 7.13 -11.36
C SER A 66 -14.65 5.70 -11.09
N LEU A 67 -13.88 4.90 -10.38
CA LEU A 67 -14.20 3.51 -10.09
C LEU A 67 -13.49 3.01 -8.84
N PHE A 68 -14.00 1.91 -8.31
CA PHE A 68 -13.32 1.07 -7.33
C PHE A 68 -13.48 -0.40 -7.69
N GLY A 69 -12.66 -1.26 -7.10
CA GLY A 69 -12.74 -2.69 -7.37
C GLY A 69 -11.62 -3.47 -6.74
N ASP A 70 -11.47 -4.71 -7.17
CA ASP A 70 -10.44 -5.59 -6.63
C ASP A 70 -9.19 -5.59 -7.50
N VAL A 71 -8.03 -5.57 -6.85
CA VAL A 71 -6.73 -5.69 -7.50
C VAL A 71 -6.04 -6.95 -7.00
N LYS A 72 -5.68 -7.84 -7.92
CA LYS A 72 -4.95 -9.07 -7.61
C LYS A 72 -3.46 -8.83 -7.74
N LEU A 73 -2.73 -8.80 -6.61
CA LEU A 73 -1.28 -8.69 -6.60
C LEU A 73 -0.60 -10.05 -6.78
N SER A 74 -1.21 -11.11 -6.23
CA SER A 74 -0.76 -12.47 -6.39
C SER A 74 -1.93 -13.44 -6.21
N PRO A 75 -1.73 -14.77 -6.42
CA PRO A 75 -2.74 -15.77 -6.08
C PRO A 75 -3.19 -15.72 -4.61
N LEU A 76 -2.33 -15.26 -3.70
CA LEU A 76 -2.57 -15.25 -2.26
C LEU A 76 -2.93 -13.85 -1.71
N LEU A 77 -2.82 -12.80 -2.51
CA LEU A 77 -3.06 -11.42 -2.10
C LEU A 77 -3.96 -10.69 -3.10
N ILE A 78 -5.20 -10.50 -2.69
CA ILE A 78 -6.20 -9.69 -3.41
C ILE A 78 -6.56 -8.51 -2.52
N LEU A 79 -6.34 -7.30 -3.03
CA LEU A 79 -6.79 -6.08 -2.39
C LEU A 79 -8.25 -5.84 -2.77
N LYS A 80 -9.08 -5.57 -1.76
CA LYS A 80 -10.52 -5.31 -1.93
C LYS A 80 -10.79 -3.81 -1.90
N ASP A 81 -11.82 -3.40 -2.62
CA ASP A 81 -12.35 -2.02 -2.62
C ASP A 81 -11.30 -0.92 -2.89
N VAL A 82 -10.37 -1.21 -3.80
CA VAL A 82 -9.29 -0.32 -4.24
C VAL A 82 -9.86 0.84 -5.04
N LEU A 83 -9.47 2.07 -4.71
CA LEU A 83 -9.85 3.26 -5.47
C LEU A 83 -8.92 3.47 -6.66
N HIS A 84 -9.48 3.70 -7.84
CA HIS A 84 -8.69 4.06 -8.99
C HIS A 84 -8.50 5.58 -9.09
N VAL A 85 -7.25 6.03 -8.99
CA VAL A 85 -6.89 7.45 -8.97
C VAL A 85 -5.76 7.71 -9.98
N PRO A 86 -6.07 7.89 -11.28
CA PRO A 86 -5.06 7.99 -12.35
C PRO A 86 -4.00 9.06 -12.13
N LYS A 87 -4.39 10.17 -11.48
CA LYS A 87 -3.52 11.31 -11.22
C LYS A 87 -2.58 11.09 -10.03
N PHE A 88 -2.81 10.06 -9.22
CA PHE A 88 -1.95 9.71 -8.11
C PHE A 88 -0.89 8.72 -8.62
N ARG A 89 0.38 9.13 -8.64
CA ARG A 89 1.45 8.38 -9.31
C ARG A 89 1.88 7.09 -8.61
N PHE A 90 1.42 6.87 -7.39
CA PHE A 90 1.81 5.73 -6.56
C PHE A 90 0.61 4.82 -6.29
N ASN A 91 0.88 3.53 -6.09
CA ASN A 91 -0.12 2.60 -5.59
C ASN A 91 0.04 2.45 -4.08
N LEU A 92 -1.05 2.45 -3.33
CA LEU A 92 -1.05 2.32 -1.86
C LEU A 92 -1.78 1.06 -1.43
N ILE A 93 -1.14 0.30 -0.54
CA ILE A 93 -1.78 -0.68 0.32
C ILE A 93 -2.07 0.01 1.64
N SER A 94 -3.34 0.27 1.92
CA SER A 94 -3.78 0.65 3.26
C SER A 94 -3.65 -0.56 4.18
N VAL A 95 -2.87 -0.45 5.26
CA VAL A 95 -2.72 -1.52 6.25
C VAL A 95 -4.05 -1.79 6.94
N SER A 96 -4.76 -0.72 7.34
CA SER A 96 -6.06 -0.84 8.00
C SER A 96 -7.08 -1.54 7.10
N ALA A 97 -7.18 -1.15 5.83
CA ALA A 97 -8.09 -1.81 4.90
C ALA A 97 -7.68 -3.27 4.61
N LEU A 98 -6.37 -3.57 4.57
CA LEU A 98 -5.88 -4.93 4.36
C LEU A 98 -6.25 -5.88 5.51
N THR A 99 -6.12 -5.41 6.76
CA THR A 99 -6.26 -6.26 7.96
C THR A 99 -7.67 -6.29 8.54
N VAL A 100 -8.58 -5.38 8.15
CA VAL A 100 -9.93 -5.25 8.74
C VAL A 100 -10.80 -6.51 8.59
N ALA A 101 -10.69 -7.21 7.46
CA ALA A 101 -11.56 -8.35 7.14
C ALA A 101 -10.77 -9.62 6.78
N SER A 102 -9.48 -9.68 7.15
CA SER A 102 -8.59 -10.78 6.80
C SER A 102 -7.82 -11.28 8.02
N HIS A 103 -7.27 -12.50 7.93
CA HIS A 103 -6.33 -13.02 8.92
C HIS A 103 -4.90 -12.53 8.68
N LEU A 104 -4.75 -11.45 7.88
CA LEU A 104 -3.46 -10.92 7.51
C LEU A 104 -2.89 -10.04 8.62
N VAL A 105 -1.60 -10.19 8.85
CA VAL A 105 -0.78 -9.30 9.67
C VAL A 105 0.31 -8.71 8.81
N VAL A 106 0.58 -7.42 9.03
CA VAL A 106 1.70 -6.70 8.44
C VAL A 106 2.72 -6.40 9.53
N SER A 107 3.93 -6.94 9.38
CA SER A 107 5.05 -6.73 10.29
C SER A 107 6.08 -5.83 9.62
N PHE A 108 6.39 -4.70 10.24
CA PHE A 108 7.45 -3.79 9.81
C PHE A 108 8.75 -4.13 10.55
N LEU A 109 9.81 -4.41 9.79
CA LEU A 109 11.15 -4.73 10.27
C LEU A 109 12.09 -3.57 9.92
N HIS A 110 13.36 -3.64 10.34
CA HIS A 110 14.33 -2.57 10.12
C HIS A 110 14.47 -2.16 8.64
N ASP A 111 14.55 -3.13 7.73
CA ASP A 111 14.86 -2.96 6.30
C ASP A 111 13.79 -3.56 5.37
N SER A 112 12.69 -4.07 5.93
CA SER A 112 11.74 -4.89 5.19
C SER A 112 10.37 -4.92 5.86
N LEU A 113 9.37 -5.40 5.13
CA LEU A 113 8.08 -5.77 5.70
C LEU A 113 7.71 -7.19 5.33
N ILE A 114 6.82 -7.77 6.13
CA ILE A 114 6.26 -9.10 5.87
C ILE A 114 4.74 -9.02 6.04
N ILE A 115 4.03 -9.58 5.07
CA ILE A 115 2.59 -9.83 5.14
C ILE A 115 2.41 -11.33 5.37
N GLN A 116 1.70 -11.71 6.42
CA GLN A 116 1.47 -13.10 6.80
C GLN A 116 -0.01 -13.36 7.01
N ASP A 117 -0.47 -14.54 6.63
CA ASP A 117 -1.78 -15.05 6.99
C ASP A 117 -1.65 -15.90 8.25
N LEU A 118 -2.22 -15.42 9.35
CA LEU A 118 -2.17 -16.11 10.64
C LEU A 118 -3.03 -17.38 10.69
N HIS A 119 -4.08 -17.44 9.87
CA HIS A 119 -4.95 -18.61 9.83
C HIS A 119 -4.23 -19.79 9.17
N ASN A 120 -3.65 -19.53 8.00
CA ASN A 120 -2.91 -20.54 7.23
C ASN A 120 -1.44 -20.69 7.67
N LYS A 121 -0.94 -19.79 8.53
CA LYS A 121 0.46 -19.70 8.95
C LYS A 121 1.43 -19.58 7.77
N THR A 122 1.03 -18.84 6.74
CA THR A 122 1.78 -18.67 5.50
C THR A 122 2.31 -17.25 5.35
N MET A 123 3.52 -17.12 4.81
CA MET A 123 4.02 -15.82 4.35
C MET A 123 3.35 -15.50 3.01
N ILE A 124 2.59 -14.40 2.99
CA ILE A 124 1.86 -13.95 1.80
C ILE A 124 2.75 -13.09 0.93
N GLY A 125 3.58 -12.24 1.51
CA GLY A 125 4.49 -11.40 0.75
C GLY A 125 5.58 -10.79 1.62
N ARG A 126 6.70 -10.42 0.98
CA ARG A 126 7.81 -9.69 1.59
C ARG A 126 8.10 -8.44 0.77
N GLY A 127 8.20 -7.31 1.45
CA GLY A 127 8.58 -6.03 0.88
C GLY A 127 9.91 -5.54 1.44
N ASN A 128 10.53 -4.59 0.75
CA ASN A 128 11.78 -3.96 1.18
C ASN A 128 11.53 -2.51 1.56
N LYS A 129 12.32 -2.00 2.51
CA LYS A 129 12.35 -0.58 2.84
C LYS A 129 13.31 0.12 1.87
N VAL A 130 12.84 1.18 1.22
CA VAL A 130 13.61 2.02 0.29
C VAL A 130 13.28 3.48 0.61
N ASP A 131 14.29 4.28 0.93
CA ASP A 131 14.14 5.70 1.29
C ASP A 131 12.99 5.95 2.29
N ASP A 132 12.99 5.18 3.38
CA ASP A 132 11.99 5.19 4.45
C ASP A 132 10.56 4.74 4.09
N LEU A 133 10.35 4.26 2.86
CA LEU A 133 9.09 3.69 2.42
C LEU A 133 9.17 2.18 2.30
N TYR A 134 8.16 1.48 2.78
CA TYR A 134 8.08 0.04 2.59
C TYR A 134 7.33 -0.31 1.31
N ILE A 135 7.99 -1.06 0.45
CA ILE A 135 7.52 -1.36 -0.91
C ILE A 135 7.29 -2.86 -1.04
N LEU A 136 6.08 -3.23 -1.40
CA LEU A 136 5.74 -4.57 -1.85
C LEU A 136 5.77 -4.58 -3.39
N ASP A 137 6.67 -5.38 -3.96
CA ASP A 137 6.70 -5.64 -5.40
C ASP A 137 5.83 -6.86 -5.71
N ALA A 138 4.78 -6.71 -6.51
CA ALA A 138 3.90 -7.82 -6.86
C ALA A 138 4.65 -9.00 -7.53
N ASP A 139 5.78 -8.75 -8.19
CA ASP A 139 6.61 -9.78 -8.82
C ASP A 139 7.49 -10.56 -7.83
N SER A 140 7.69 -10.04 -6.60
CA SER A 140 8.36 -10.80 -5.53
C SER A 140 7.38 -11.71 -4.79
N VAL A 141 6.10 -11.32 -4.72
CA VAL A 141 5.02 -12.08 -4.08
C VAL A 141 4.77 -13.42 -4.78
N THR A 142 4.96 -13.48 -6.10
CA THR A 142 4.78 -14.73 -6.89
C THR A 142 5.93 -15.71 -6.76
N ARG A 143 7.12 -15.26 -6.33
CA ARG A 143 8.35 -16.07 -6.26
C ARG A 143 8.62 -16.65 -4.87
N SER A 144 8.00 -16.12 -3.82
CA SER A 144 8.20 -16.58 -2.44
C SER A 144 7.32 -17.77 -2.08
N HIS A 145 7.45 -18.89 -2.78
CA HIS A 145 6.88 -20.20 -2.38
C HIS A 145 7.87 -21.01 -1.51
N GLY A 146 8.62 -20.33 -0.65
CA GLY A 146 9.52 -20.95 0.33
C GLY A 146 8.98 -20.76 1.74
N SER A 147 9.02 -21.82 2.55
CA SER A 147 8.69 -21.83 3.97
C SER A 147 9.63 -20.90 4.75
N CYS A 148 9.27 -19.62 4.85
CA CYS A 148 9.92 -18.68 5.75
C CYS A 148 9.31 -18.87 7.15
N PRO A 149 10.11 -18.99 8.22
CA PRO A 149 9.59 -19.18 9.57
C PRO A 149 8.67 -18.03 9.96
N VAL A 150 7.56 -18.36 10.62
CA VAL A 150 6.64 -17.38 11.20
C VAL A 150 7.42 -16.61 12.27
N TYR A 151 7.66 -15.31 12.01
CA TYR A 151 8.39 -14.47 12.95
C TYR A 151 7.50 -14.12 14.16
N PRO A 152 8.06 -14.12 15.39
CA PRO A 152 7.34 -13.66 16.57
C PRO A 152 6.87 -12.21 16.40
N LEU A 153 5.65 -11.94 16.89
CA LEU A 153 4.93 -10.69 16.73
C LEU A 153 5.63 -9.53 17.47
N ILE A 154 6.10 -8.53 16.72
CA ILE A 154 6.25 -7.17 17.23
C ILE A 154 5.26 -6.32 16.45
N SER A 155 4.12 -6.01 17.09
CA SER A 155 3.20 -4.99 16.59
C SER A 155 3.91 -3.64 16.74
N VAL A 156 4.46 -3.12 15.65
CA VAL A 156 4.99 -1.75 15.65
C VAL A 156 3.80 -0.82 15.55
N ASN A 157 3.44 -0.21 16.68
CA ASN A 157 2.44 0.85 16.71
C ASN A 157 2.95 2.04 15.89
N LYS A 158 2.20 2.35 14.83
CA LYS A 158 2.10 3.67 14.18
C LYS A 158 3.35 4.14 13.44
N VAL A 159 3.44 3.79 12.15
CA VAL A 159 4.13 4.65 11.18
C VAL A 159 3.08 5.65 10.66
N SER A 160 3.23 6.94 10.97
CA SER A 160 2.32 7.97 10.46
C SER A 160 2.69 8.31 9.02
N ALA A 161 1.77 7.95 8.12
CA ALA A 161 1.19 8.69 7.00
C ALA A 161 2.07 9.49 6.02
N ILE A 162 1.85 9.21 4.73
CA ILE A 162 2.05 10.11 3.58
C ILE A 162 0.91 11.15 3.47
N VAL A 163 0.09 11.35 4.52
CA VAL A 163 -1.06 12.28 4.50
C VAL A 163 -0.81 13.51 5.34
#